data_AF-E2BYC4-F1
#
_entry.id   AF-E2BYC4-F1
#
_cell.length_a   1.000
_cell.length_b   1.000
_cell.length_c   1.000
_cell.angle_alpha   90.00
_cell.angle_beta   90.00
_cell.angle_gamma   90.00
#
_symmetry.space_group_name_H-M   'P 1'
#
loop_
_entity.id
_entity.type
_entity.pdbx_description
1 polymer ?
#
loop_
_entity_poly.entity_id
_entity_poly.type
_entity_poly.pdbx_seq_one_letter_code
_entity_poly.pdbx_strand_id
1 'polypeptide(L)'
;MIITKTGRRMFPTCRVSFNGLKADSRYAVLMDIVPVDNKRYRYAYHRSCWLVAGKADPPAPARLYVHPDSPFTGEQLRKQVVSFEKVKLTNNDMDRHGHLVLNSMHKYQPRIHLVKRPDSGTAKPIVDLEKEPHKTFIFPEVISTAVTAYQNQLVEQEQEEGEKEEKEEEEEEEEEEEEKEEKEEEVNADEEEGQRYTMECTLAT
;
A
#
# COMPACT_ATOMS: atom_id res chain seq x y z
N MET A 1 -1.20 14.84 -1.10
CA MET A 1 -0.47 13.89 -1.98
C MET A 1 0.27 14.63 -3.09
N ILE A 2 1.57 14.38 -3.26
CA ILE A 2 2.32 14.86 -4.44
C ILE A 2 2.02 14.00 -5.66
N ILE A 3 1.90 14.62 -6.84
CA ILE A 3 1.79 13.95 -8.13
C ILE A 3 2.86 14.45 -9.09
N THR A 4 3.42 13.55 -9.91
CA THR A 4 4.46 13.87 -10.88
C THR A 4 4.21 13.19 -12.23
N LYS A 5 4.91 13.63 -13.27
CA LYS A 5 4.78 13.04 -14.60
C LYS A 5 5.19 11.55 -14.63
N THR A 6 6.23 11.17 -13.89
CA THR A 6 6.77 9.80 -13.83
C THR A 6 6.09 8.92 -12.77
N GLY A 7 5.21 9.49 -11.95
CA GLY A 7 4.59 8.81 -10.82
C GLY A 7 5.35 9.03 -9.51
N ARG A 8 4.65 9.44 -8.45
CA ARG A 8 5.18 9.58 -7.09
C ARG A 8 4.44 8.64 -6.15
N ARG A 9 5.16 7.97 -5.24
CA ARG A 9 4.55 7.13 -4.19
C ARG A 9 3.71 7.99 -3.25
N MET A 10 2.66 7.40 -2.69
CA MET A 10 1.86 8.07 -1.67
C MET A 10 2.65 8.14 -0.36
N PHE A 11 2.43 9.23 0.39
CA PHE A 11 2.86 9.36 1.77
C PHE A 11 1.72 10.01 2.57
N PRO A 12 1.40 9.51 3.78
CA PRO A 12 1.92 8.26 4.35
C PRO A 12 1.50 7.04 3.51
N THR A 13 2.24 5.94 3.64
CA THR A 13 1.90 4.70 2.92
C THR A 13 0.60 4.12 3.46
N CYS A 14 -0.33 3.76 2.57
CA CYS A 14 -1.56 3.10 2.99
C CYS A 14 -1.29 1.62 3.30
N ARG A 15 -1.43 1.25 4.58
CA ARG A 15 -1.29 -0.12 5.09
C ARG A 15 -2.61 -0.57 5.71
N VAL A 16 -3.05 -1.79 5.42
CA VAL A 16 -4.34 -2.32 5.91
C VAL A 16 -4.22 -3.78 6.37
N SER A 17 -4.93 -4.14 7.42
CA SER A 17 -5.08 -5.51 7.90
C SER A 17 -6.54 -5.95 7.80
N PHE A 18 -6.76 -7.25 7.58
CA PHE A 18 -8.10 -7.81 7.41
C PHE A 18 -8.40 -8.85 8.48
N ASN A 19 -9.61 -8.82 9.04
CA ASN A 19 -10.09 -9.81 10.00
C ASN A 19 -11.42 -10.43 9.53
N GLY A 20 -11.81 -11.54 10.16
CA GLY A 20 -13.09 -12.21 9.89
C GLY A 20 -13.22 -12.84 8.49
N LEU A 21 -12.12 -13.04 7.76
CA LEU A 21 -12.13 -13.69 6.44
C LEU A 21 -12.20 -15.21 6.56
N LYS A 22 -12.83 -15.86 5.57
CA LYS A 22 -12.82 -17.32 5.44
C LYS A 22 -11.43 -17.76 4.96
N ALA A 23 -10.74 -18.57 5.76
CA ALA A 23 -9.35 -18.98 5.51
C ALA A 23 -9.12 -19.53 4.09
N ASP A 24 -9.96 -20.46 3.67
CA ASP A 24 -9.80 -21.18 2.39
C ASP A 24 -10.27 -20.39 1.15
N SER A 25 -10.89 -19.22 1.33
CA SER A 25 -11.35 -18.41 0.21
C SER A 25 -10.23 -17.54 -0.35
N ARG A 26 -10.29 -17.27 -1.66
CA ARG A 26 -9.35 -16.35 -2.32
C ARG A 26 -9.93 -14.94 -2.45
N TYR A 27 -9.07 -13.95 -2.28
CA TYR A 27 -9.42 -12.54 -2.30
C TYR A 27 -8.40 -11.74 -3.10
N ALA A 28 -8.86 -10.78 -3.90
CA ALA A 28 -8.01 -9.74 -4.46
C ALA A 28 -8.20 -8.47 -3.65
N VAL A 29 -7.09 -7.78 -3.36
CA VAL A 29 -7.11 -6.48 -2.67
C VAL A 29 -6.75 -5.42 -3.70
N LEU A 30 -7.56 -4.36 -3.78
CA LEU A 30 -7.40 -3.28 -4.74
C LEU A 30 -7.50 -1.93 -4.04
N MET A 31 -6.98 -0.91 -4.72
CA MET A 31 -7.17 0.49 -4.37
C MET A 31 -7.67 1.26 -5.59
N ASP A 32 -8.60 2.17 -5.35
CA ASP A 32 -8.89 3.26 -6.26
C ASP A 32 -8.84 4.61 -5.54
N ILE A 33 -8.86 5.69 -6.31
CA ILE A 33 -8.88 7.05 -5.78
C ILE A 33 -9.95 7.84 -6.53
N VAL A 34 -10.96 8.29 -5.82
CA VAL A 34 -12.13 8.97 -6.39
C VAL A 34 -12.16 10.45 -6.00
N PRO A 35 -12.64 11.36 -6.88
CA PRO A 35 -12.79 12.77 -6.54
C PRO A 35 -13.84 12.94 -5.44
N VAL A 36 -13.56 13.81 -4.46
CA VAL A 36 -14.46 14.10 -3.34
C VAL A 36 -15.59 15.03 -3.76
N ASP A 37 -15.28 16.01 -4.61
CA ASP A 37 -16.24 16.98 -5.11
C ASP A 37 -15.89 17.48 -6.53
N ASN A 38 -16.78 18.28 -7.09
CA ASN A 38 -16.63 18.90 -8.41
C ASN A 38 -16.02 20.31 -8.31
N LYS A 39 -14.99 20.49 -7.47
CA LYS A 39 -14.33 21.79 -7.25
C LYS A 39 -12.83 21.72 -7.49
N ARG A 40 -12.31 22.80 -8.07
CA ARG A 40 -10.87 23.07 -8.14
C ARG A 40 -10.49 24.02 -7.01
N TYR A 41 -9.38 23.74 -6.35
CA TYR A 41 -8.92 24.47 -5.18
C TYR A 41 -7.69 25.36 -5.49
N ARG A 42 -7.42 26.32 -4.60
CA ARG A 42 -6.17 27.05 -4.52
C ARG A 42 -5.79 27.26 -3.06
N TYR A 43 -4.50 27.30 -2.76
CA TYR A 43 -4.04 27.62 -1.42
C TYR A 43 -3.84 29.14 -1.28
N ALA A 44 -4.37 29.73 -0.21
CA ALA A 44 -4.22 31.14 0.12
C ALA A 44 -3.18 31.31 1.21
N TYR A 45 -1.92 31.56 0.82
CA TYR A 45 -0.78 31.64 1.73
C TYR A 45 -0.96 32.62 2.89
N HIS A 46 -1.49 33.81 2.63
CA HIS A 46 -1.72 34.84 3.66
C HIS A 46 -2.77 34.45 4.72
N ARG A 47 -3.56 33.39 4.50
CA ARG A 47 -4.56 32.87 5.46
C ARG A 47 -4.30 31.42 5.86
N SER A 48 -3.23 30.82 5.33
CA SER A 48 -2.90 29.40 5.48
C SER A 48 -4.10 28.47 5.30
N CYS A 49 -4.88 28.68 4.23
CA CYS A 49 -6.11 27.91 4.02
C CYS A 49 -6.40 27.61 2.56
N TRP A 50 -7.17 26.53 2.35
CA TRP A 50 -7.67 26.14 1.04
C TRP A 50 -8.95 26.91 0.69
N LEU A 51 -8.98 27.47 -0.53
CA LEU A 51 -10.15 28.16 -1.08
C LEU A 51 -10.61 27.49 -2.37
N VAL A 52 -11.92 27.54 -2.62
CA VAL A 52 -12.48 27.12 -3.91
C VAL A 52 -12.08 28.15 -4.97
N ALA A 53 -11.45 27.69 -6.04
CA ALA A 53 -11.04 28.50 -7.18
C ALA A 53 -12.03 28.43 -8.34
N GLY A 54 -12.76 27.32 -8.48
CA GLY A 54 -13.74 27.13 -9.55
C GLY A 54 -14.30 25.71 -9.62
N LYS A 55 -14.89 25.36 -10.76
CA LYS A 55 -15.37 24.01 -11.09
C LYS A 55 -14.16 23.08 -11.31
N ALA A 56 -14.31 21.79 -11.00
CA ALA A 56 -13.26 20.81 -11.27
C ALA A 56 -13.00 20.66 -12.77
N ASP A 57 -11.76 20.34 -13.10
CA ASP A 57 -11.36 19.88 -14.42
C ASP A 57 -11.97 18.49 -14.69
N PRO A 58 -12.20 18.10 -15.96
CA PRO A 58 -12.69 16.76 -16.28
C PRO A 58 -11.81 15.68 -15.63
N PRO A 59 -12.38 14.70 -14.90
CA PRO A 59 -11.59 13.68 -14.24
C PRO A 59 -10.93 12.77 -15.26
N ALA A 60 -9.71 12.31 -14.96
CA ALA A 60 -9.08 11.24 -15.71
C ALA A 60 -9.92 9.95 -15.62
N PRO A 61 -9.79 9.02 -16.61
CA PRO A 61 -10.45 7.73 -16.53
C PRO A 61 -10.13 7.01 -15.22
N ALA A 62 -11.16 6.49 -14.55
CA ALA A 62 -10.99 5.74 -13.31
C ALA A 62 -10.09 4.51 -13.56
N ARG A 63 -9.16 4.27 -12.64
CA ARG A 63 -8.23 3.14 -12.69
C ARG A 63 -8.28 2.40 -11.37
N LEU A 64 -8.25 1.07 -11.45
CA LEU A 64 -8.11 0.19 -10.31
C LEU A 64 -6.65 -0.24 -10.21
N TYR A 65 -6.03 -0.01 -9.05
CA TYR A 65 -4.76 -0.61 -8.72
C TYR A 65 -5.02 -1.95 -8.04
N VAL A 66 -4.65 -3.06 -8.68
CA VAL A 66 -4.69 -4.39 -8.06
C VAL A 66 -3.36 -4.59 -7.33
N HIS A 67 -3.41 -4.98 -6.05
CA HIS A 67 -2.19 -5.30 -5.32
C HIS A 67 -1.43 -6.44 -6.05
N PRO A 68 -0.11 -6.32 -6.28
CA PRO A 68 0.65 -7.26 -7.12
C PRO A 68 0.58 -8.71 -6.64
N ASP A 69 0.53 -8.90 -5.31
CA ASP A 69 0.45 -10.24 -4.71
C ASP A 69 -0.99 -10.81 -4.69
N SER A 70 -1.97 -10.07 -5.22
CA SER A 70 -3.31 -10.63 -5.39
C SER A 70 -3.32 -11.75 -6.44
N PRO A 71 -4.11 -12.81 -6.24
CA PRO A 71 -5.02 -13.02 -5.12
C PRO A 71 -4.37 -13.73 -3.92
N PHE A 72 -4.74 -13.27 -2.73
CA PHE A 72 -4.39 -13.86 -1.45
C PHE A 72 -5.41 -14.92 -1.00
N THR A 73 -5.00 -15.83 -0.13
CA THR A 73 -5.93 -16.60 0.69
C THR A 73 -6.43 -15.75 1.87
N GLY A 74 -7.61 -16.09 2.41
CA GLY A 74 -8.13 -15.45 3.61
C GLY A 74 -7.26 -15.72 4.85
N GLU A 75 -6.45 -16.79 4.83
CA GLU A 75 -5.46 -17.03 5.87
C GLU A 75 -4.28 -16.05 5.77
N GLN A 76 -3.71 -15.84 4.58
CA GLN A 76 -2.62 -14.87 4.37
C GLN A 76 -3.04 -13.48 4.84
N LEU A 77 -4.20 -13.00 4.37
CA LEU A 77 -4.70 -11.66 4.72
C LEU A 77 -4.98 -11.44 6.21
N ARG A 78 -5.19 -12.52 6.98
CA ARG A 78 -5.37 -12.42 8.44
C ARG A 78 -4.04 -12.37 9.20
N LYS A 79 -2.95 -12.85 8.59
CA LYS A 79 -1.63 -12.94 9.23
C LYS A 79 -0.73 -11.75 8.91
N GLN A 80 -0.97 -11.06 7.80
CA GLN A 80 -0.10 -9.98 7.35
C GLN A 80 -0.84 -8.65 7.16
N VAL A 81 -0.05 -7.58 7.18
CA VAL A 81 -0.47 -6.26 6.71
C VAL A 81 -0.28 -6.20 5.19
N VAL A 82 -1.26 -5.67 4.48
CA VAL A 82 -1.16 -5.39 3.05
C VAL A 82 -0.75 -3.94 2.86
N SER A 83 0.39 -3.71 2.22
CA SER A 83 0.95 -2.38 1.97
C SER A 83 0.74 -1.93 0.54
N PHE A 84 0.35 -0.68 0.34
CA PHE A 84 0.22 -0.05 -0.97
C PHE A 84 1.42 0.86 -1.31
N GLU A 85 2.60 0.59 -0.74
CA GLU A 85 3.86 1.33 -0.97
C GLU A 85 4.23 1.47 -2.47
N LYS A 86 3.86 0.50 -3.30
CA LYS A 86 4.14 0.51 -4.75
C LYS A 86 3.12 1.34 -5.56
N VAL A 87 2.07 1.87 -4.95
CA VAL A 87 1.10 2.75 -5.63
C VAL A 87 1.78 4.06 -5.99
N LYS A 88 1.64 4.45 -7.26
CA LYS A 88 2.15 5.72 -7.78
C LYS A 88 1.03 6.58 -8.34
N LEU A 89 1.11 7.87 -8.04
CA LEU A 89 0.19 8.90 -8.48
C LEU A 89 0.85 9.78 -9.54
N THR A 90 0.12 10.06 -10.61
CA THR A 90 0.62 10.87 -11.73
C THR A 90 -0.37 11.93 -12.18
N ASN A 91 0.14 13.02 -12.76
CA ASN A 91 -0.65 14.03 -13.46
C ASN A 91 -0.62 13.84 -14.99
N ASN A 92 -0.05 12.74 -15.49
CA ASN A 92 0.00 12.42 -16.91
C ASN A 92 -1.27 11.64 -17.31
N ASP A 93 -2.19 12.30 -18.01
CA ASP A 93 -3.42 11.70 -18.54
C ASP A 93 -3.17 10.57 -19.56
N MET A 94 -2.03 10.60 -20.23
CA MET A 94 -1.57 9.59 -21.18
C MET A 94 -0.68 8.52 -20.55
N ASP A 95 -0.70 8.36 -19.23
CA ASP A 95 0.11 7.34 -18.54
C ASP A 95 -0.17 5.93 -19.06
N ARG A 96 0.89 5.18 -19.37
CA ARG A 96 0.86 3.79 -19.86
C ARG A 96 1.38 2.78 -18.85
N HIS A 97 1.86 3.25 -17.69
CA HIS A 97 2.45 2.40 -16.65
C HIS A 97 1.41 1.85 -15.67
N GLY A 98 0.15 2.27 -15.80
CA GLY A 98 -0.93 1.83 -14.91
C GLY A 98 -0.96 2.60 -13.59
N HIS A 99 -0.29 3.75 -13.51
CA HIS A 99 -0.35 4.64 -12.35
C HIS A 99 -1.76 5.23 -12.18
N LEU A 100 -2.10 5.63 -10.96
CA LEU A 100 -3.36 6.32 -10.69
C LEU A 100 -3.23 7.78 -11.13
N VAL A 101 -4.08 8.21 -12.06
CA VAL A 101 -4.02 9.55 -12.66
C VAL A 101 -4.93 10.49 -11.90
N LEU A 102 -4.38 11.60 -11.41
CA LEU A 102 -5.10 12.62 -10.65
C LEU A 102 -4.88 14.02 -11.26
N ASN A 103 -5.88 14.88 -11.13
CA ASN A 103 -5.76 16.28 -11.47
C ASN A 103 -5.19 17.05 -10.28
N SER A 104 -4.18 17.89 -10.53
CA SER A 104 -3.63 18.78 -9.50
C SER A 104 -4.70 19.74 -8.97
N MET A 105 -4.59 20.11 -7.70
CA MET A 105 -5.48 21.03 -6.99
C MET A 105 -6.94 20.54 -6.81
N HIS A 106 -7.13 19.22 -6.76
CA HIS A 106 -8.43 18.58 -6.50
C HIS A 106 -8.34 17.67 -5.27
N LYS A 107 -9.47 17.50 -4.57
CA LYS A 107 -9.57 16.63 -3.39
C LYS A 107 -9.97 15.22 -3.78
N TYR A 108 -9.32 14.24 -3.16
CA TYR A 108 -9.49 12.84 -3.47
C TYR A 108 -9.67 11.99 -2.22
N GLN A 109 -10.46 10.93 -2.34
CA GLN A 109 -10.67 9.89 -1.34
C GLN A 109 -10.11 8.58 -1.89
N PRO A 110 -9.01 8.06 -1.31
CA PRO A 110 -8.60 6.69 -1.54
C PRO A 110 -9.63 5.71 -0.98
N ARG A 111 -9.88 4.60 -1.68
CA ARG A 111 -10.76 3.51 -1.21
C ARG A 111 -10.06 2.19 -1.38
N ILE A 112 -10.25 1.29 -0.42
CA ILE A 112 -9.72 -0.07 -0.47
C ILE A 112 -10.85 -1.04 -0.77
N HIS A 113 -10.62 -1.96 -1.69
CA HIS A 113 -11.60 -2.94 -2.10
C HIS A 113 -11.09 -4.35 -1.83
N LEU A 114 -11.92 -5.16 -1.20
CA LEU A 114 -11.69 -6.59 -1.02
C LEU A 114 -12.67 -7.35 -1.93
N VAL A 115 -12.15 -7.95 -2.99
CA VAL A 115 -12.94 -8.69 -3.99
C VAL A 115 -12.80 -10.18 -3.73
N LYS A 116 -13.91 -10.88 -3.53
CA LYS A 116 -13.90 -12.34 -3.40
C LYS A 116 -13.66 -12.97 -4.78
N ARG A 117 -12.68 -13.87 -4.88
CA ARG A 117 -12.32 -14.53 -6.14
C ARG A 117 -12.86 -15.96 -6.18
N PRO A 118 -13.22 -16.48 -7.36
CA PRO A 118 -13.60 -17.88 -7.51
C PRO A 118 -12.43 -18.81 -7.17
N ASP A 119 -12.74 -19.97 -6.58
CA ASP A 119 -11.73 -20.97 -6.22
C ASP A 119 -11.19 -21.73 -7.45
N SER A 120 -11.94 -21.74 -8.56
CA SER A 120 -11.56 -22.40 -9.81
C SER A 120 -10.51 -21.59 -10.60
N GLY A 121 -9.39 -22.23 -10.94
CA GLY A 121 -8.18 -21.63 -11.51
C GLY A 121 -8.36 -20.98 -12.88
N THR A 122 -8.50 -19.65 -12.86
CA THR A 122 -7.99 -18.60 -13.78
C THR A 122 -8.86 -17.38 -13.52
N ALA A 123 -8.47 -16.60 -12.51
CA ALA A 123 -9.23 -15.43 -12.12
C ALA A 123 -9.09 -14.37 -13.22
N LYS A 124 -10.17 -14.10 -13.97
CA LYS A 124 -10.18 -13.06 -15.02
C LYS A 124 -9.72 -11.71 -14.45
N PRO A 125 -9.00 -10.87 -15.21
CA PRO A 125 -8.63 -9.54 -14.73
C PRO A 125 -9.86 -8.76 -14.23
N ILE A 126 -9.71 -8.06 -13.12
CA ILE A 126 -10.75 -7.19 -12.58
C ILE A 126 -10.73 -5.90 -13.39
N VAL A 127 -11.64 -5.78 -14.35
CA VAL A 127 -11.76 -4.60 -15.23
C VAL A 127 -12.85 -3.64 -14.73
N ASP A 128 -13.88 -4.19 -14.09
CA ASP A 128 -15.04 -3.44 -13.61
C ASP A 128 -15.42 -3.94 -12.23
N LEU A 129 -15.14 -3.11 -11.22
CA LEU A 129 -15.36 -3.46 -9.81
C LEU A 129 -16.84 -3.72 -9.51
N GLU A 130 -17.77 -3.02 -10.18
CA GLU A 130 -19.21 -3.15 -9.94
C GLU A 130 -19.77 -4.51 -10.40
N LYS A 131 -19.03 -5.22 -11.26
CA LYS A 131 -19.37 -6.58 -11.70
C LYS A 131 -18.81 -7.68 -10.79
N GLU A 132 -18.04 -7.31 -9.78
CA GLU A 132 -17.35 -8.24 -8.90
C GLU A 132 -17.97 -8.25 -7.49
N PRO A 133 -18.07 -9.42 -6.82
CA PRO A 133 -18.51 -9.48 -5.43
C PRO A 133 -17.43 -8.88 -4.52
N HIS A 134 -17.66 -7.65 -4.06
CA HIS A 134 -16.65 -6.88 -3.36
C HIS A 134 -17.20 -6.16 -2.13
N LYS A 135 -16.29 -5.81 -1.21
CA LYS A 135 -16.54 -4.90 -0.10
C LYS A 135 -15.58 -3.72 -0.21
N THR A 136 -16.09 -2.52 0.01
CA THR A 136 -15.32 -1.27 -0.06
C THR A 136 -15.15 -0.69 1.35
N PHE A 137 -13.92 -0.28 1.67
CA PHE A 137 -13.54 0.37 2.90
C PHE A 137 -13.08 1.79 2.58
N ILE A 138 -13.61 2.76 3.32
CA ILE A 138 -13.37 4.19 3.11
C ILE A 138 -12.95 4.77 4.45
N PHE A 139 -11.82 5.47 4.44
CA PHE A 139 -11.23 6.13 5.61
C PHE A 139 -11.21 7.64 5.33
N PRO A 140 -12.18 8.41 5.86
CA PRO A 140 -12.29 9.85 5.60
C PRO A 140 -11.05 10.67 6.00
N GLU A 141 -10.29 10.18 6.97
CA GLU A 141 -9.02 10.76 7.42
C GLU A 141 -7.94 10.77 6.32
N VAL A 142 -8.06 9.92 5.30
CA VAL A 142 -7.09 9.83 4.18
C VAL A 142 -7.44 10.78 3.02
N ILE A 143 -8.50 11.59 3.16
CA ILE A 143 -8.83 12.60 2.14
C ILE A 143 -7.69 13.60 2.03
N SER A 144 -7.18 13.81 0.82
CA SER A 144 -6.16 14.83 0.60
C SER A 144 -6.28 15.50 -0.76
N THR A 145 -5.65 16.67 -0.87
CA THR A 145 -5.52 17.39 -2.13
C THR A 145 -4.31 16.85 -2.90
N ALA A 146 -4.50 16.51 -4.17
CA ALA A 146 -3.40 16.19 -5.07
C ALA A 146 -2.72 17.49 -5.53
N VAL A 147 -1.40 17.59 -5.43
CA VAL A 147 -0.64 18.81 -5.78
C VAL A 147 0.68 18.43 -6.46
N THR A 148 1.26 19.33 -7.25
CA THR A 148 2.57 19.11 -7.88
C THR A 148 3.75 19.54 -7.02
N ALA A 149 3.48 20.33 -5.98
CA ALA A 149 4.41 20.76 -4.94
C ALA A 149 3.63 21.10 -3.68
N TYR A 150 4.24 20.97 -2.50
CA TYR A 150 3.57 21.33 -1.24
C TYR A 150 3.12 22.79 -1.26
N GLN A 151 1.93 23.01 -0.70
CA GLN A 151 1.35 24.35 -0.58
C GLN A 151 1.45 24.87 0.84
N ASN A 152 1.38 23.97 1.83
CA ASN A 152 1.55 24.26 3.25
C ASN A 152 2.91 23.70 3.69
N GLN A 153 3.80 24.57 4.17
CA GLN A 153 5.15 24.18 4.60
C GLN A 153 5.13 23.25 5.82
N LEU A 154 4.10 23.31 6.66
CA LEU A 154 3.95 22.37 7.78
C LEU A 154 3.79 20.93 7.29
N VAL A 155 3.03 20.74 6.21
CA VAL A 155 2.83 19.40 5.62
C VAL A 155 4.11 18.89 4.95
N GLU A 156 4.92 19.79 4.41
CA GLU A 156 6.23 19.44 3.86
C GLU A 156 7.18 18.95 4.97
N GLN A 157 7.20 19.64 6.12
CA GLN A 157 7.99 19.24 7.29
C GLN A 157 7.50 17.92 7.89
N GLU A 158 6.20 17.77 8.12
CA GLU A 158 5.60 16.52 8.63
C GLU A 158 5.91 15.34 7.71
N GLN A 159 5.96 15.57 6.39
CA GLN A 159 6.33 14.54 5.44
C GLN A 159 7.83 14.22 5.47
N GLU A 160 8.71 15.21 5.59
CA GLU A 160 10.15 14.95 5.70
C GLU A 160 10.52 14.23 7.00
N GLU A 161 9.81 14.51 8.10
CA GLU A 161 9.98 13.82 9.38
C GLU A 161 9.46 12.38 9.28
N GLY A 162 8.22 12.18 8.81
CA GLY A 162 7.67 10.84 8.70
C GLY A 162 8.33 9.95 7.65
N GLU A 163 8.86 10.50 6.53
CA GLU A 163 9.69 9.72 5.58
C GLU A 163 11.05 9.32 6.16
N LYS A 164 11.54 9.98 7.22
CA LYS A 164 12.74 9.55 7.96
C LYS A 164 12.39 8.45 8.95
N GLU A 165 11.32 8.63 9.72
CA GLU A 165 10.82 7.61 10.65
C GLU A 165 10.51 6.30 9.93
N GLU A 166 9.82 6.32 8.78
CA GLU A 166 9.56 5.09 7.99
C GLU A 166 10.86 4.38 7.55
N LYS A 167 11.96 5.11 7.30
CA LYS A 167 13.24 4.48 6.93
C LYS A 167 13.98 3.92 8.13
N GLU A 168 13.92 4.61 9.27
CA GLU A 168 14.50 4.12 10.51
C GLU A 168 13.79 2.83 10.94
N GLU A 169 12.45 2.76 10.82
CA GLU A 169 11.69 1.53 11.06
C GLU A 169 12.06 0.40 10.07
N GLU A 170 12.26 0.70 8.78
CA GLU A 170 12.69 -0.28 7.78
C GLU A 170 14.10 -0.83 8.08
N GLU A 171 15.05 0.03 8.48
CA GLU A 171 16.40 -0.37 8.86
C GLU A 171 16.39 -1.25 10.15
N GLU A 172 15.56 -0.91 11.14
CA GLU A 172 15.39 -1.72 12.36
C GLU A 172 14.76 -3.10 12.07
N GLU A 173 13.76 -3.18 11.17
CA GLU A 173 13.15 -4.46 10.76
C GLU A 173 14.18 -5.36 10.03
N GLU A 174 15.05 -4.80 9.17
CA GLU A 174 16.11 -5.56 8.48
C GLU A 174 17.16 -6.10 9.46
N GLU A 175 17.63 -5.28 10.42
CA GLU A 175 18.58 -5.72 11.46
C GLU A 175 17.99 -6.84 12.34
N GLU A 176 16.70 -6.76 12.68
CA GLU A 176 16.00 -7.81 13.43
C GLU A 176 15.85 -9.13 12.65
N GLU A 177 15.71 -9.09 11.33
CA GLU A 177 15.65 -10.29 10.48
C GLU A 177 17.03 -10.94 10.37
N GLU A 178 18.10 -10.16 10.17
CA GLU A 178 19.48 -10.67 10.15
C GLU A 178 19.86 -11.33 11.50
N GLU A 179 19.53 -10.70 12.63
CA GLU A 179 19.77 -11.29 13.95
C GLU A 179 19.02 -12.61 14.19
N LYS A 180 17.83 -12.78 13.58
CA LYS A 180 17.05 -14.02 13.68
C LYS A 180 17.68 -15.12 12.83
N GLU A 181 18.13 -14.79 11.62
CA GLU A 181 18.83 -15.74 10.75
C GLU A 181 20.15 -16.21 11.38
N GLU A 182 20.96 -15.32 11.95
CA GLU A 182 22.20 -15.68 12.65
C GLU A 182 21.95 -16.63 13.83
N LYS A 183 20.91 -16.36 14.64
CA LYS A 183 20.52 -17.23 15.76
C LYS A 183 20.01 -18.59 15.28
N GLU A 184 19.28 -18.65 14.18
CA GLU A 184 18.85 -19.93 13.59
C GLU A 184 20.05 -20.73 13.04
N GLU A 185 21.04 -20.08 12.44
CA GLU A 185 22.29 -20.73 12.01
C GLU A 185 23.09 -21.29 13.20
N GLU A 186 23.22 -20.54 14.30
CA GLU A 186 23.90 -21.01 15.52
C GLU A 186 23.20 -22.23 16.13
N VAL A 187 21.87 -22.20 16.24
CA VAL A 187 21.08 -23.33 16.78
C VAL A 187 21.22 -24.58 15.92
N ASN A 188 21.19 -24.42 14.59
CA ASN A 188 21.38 -25.54 13.66
C ASN A 188 22.81 -26.12 13.75
N ALA A 189 23.83 -25.27 13.93
CA ALA A 189 25.21 -25.70 14.12
C ALA A 189 25.40 -26.50 15.43
N ASP A 190 24.81 -26.04 16.53
CA ASP A 190 24.82 -26.74 17.82
C ASP A 190 24.10 -28.10 17.77
N GLU A 191 22.97 -28.19 17.04
CA GLU A 191 22.26 -29.46 16.82
C GLU A 191 23.10 -30.45 15.99
N GLU A 192 23.79 -29.99 14.94
CA GLU A 192 24.70 -30.83 14.16
C GLU A 192 25.90 -31.31 14.99
N GLU A 193 26.48 -30.45 15.83
CA GLU A 193 27.59 -30.83 16.72
C GLU A 193 27.14 -31.86 17.77
N GLY A 194 25.97 -31.66 18.39
CA GLY A 194 25.38 -32.60 19.35
C GLY A 194 25.06 -33.98 18.77
N GLN A 195 24.66 -34.06 17.49
CA GLN A 195 24.47 -35.33 16.78
C GLN A 195 25.80 -36.05 16.49
N ARG A 196 26.89 -35.31 16.27
CA ARG A 196 28.24 -35.87 16.09
C ARG A 196 28.77 -36.54 17.36
N TYR A 197 28.62 -35.87 18.51
CA TYR A 197 29.06 -36.42 19.80
C TYR A 197 28.22 -37.63 20.28
N THR A 198 26.93 -37.67 19.92
CA THR A 198 26.06 -38.81 20.27
C THR A 198 26.32 -40.06 19.42
N MET A 199 26.81 -39.92 18.18
CA MET A 199 27.20 -41.07 17.34
C MET A 199 28.52 -41.74 17.75
N GLU A 200 29.46 -41.03 18.38
CA GLU A 200 30.76 -41.61 18.77
C GLU A 200 30.71 -42.50 20.02
N CYS A 201 29.61 -42.56 20.78
CA CYS A 201 29.54 -43.26 22.07
C CYS A 201 28.98 -44.70 22.00
N THR A 202 28.64 -45.23 20.82
CA THR A 202 28.12 -46.60 20.65
C THR A 202 29.11 -47.47 19.88
N LEU A 203 29.97 -48.21 20.62
CA LEU A 203 30.45 -49.58 20.36
C LEU A 203 31.85 -49.80 20.98
N ALA A 204 31.88 -50.38 22.19
CA ALA A 204 33.03 -51.15 22.67
C ALA A 204 32.61 -52.06 23.85
N THR A 205 32.09 -53.26 23.54
CA THR A 205 32.13 -54.46 24.40
C THR A 205 32.23 -55.69 23.52
#